data_AF-A0A7C5X214-F1
#
_entry.id   AF-A0A7C5X214-F1
#
_cell.length_a   1.000
_cell.length_b   1.000
_cell.length_c   1.000
_cell.angle_alpha   90.00
_cell.angle_beta   90.00
_cell.angle_gamma   90.00
#
_symmetry.space_group_name_H-M   'P 1'
#
loop_
_entity.id
_entity.type
_entity.pdbx_description
1 polymer ?
#
loop_
_entity_poly.entity_id
_entity_poly.type
_entity_poly.pdbx_seq_one_letter_code
_entity_poly.pdbx_strand_id
1 'polypeptide(L)'
;MKIIVANPPISRIKAAFAIAAIAFAIFVFIPQTISGNRDLVFMLFSLGVIIASSLVFLLEILKHKGMSRKLRSISNELEVREDEIVFKRPLTLEKGVFQAAGIWLAWNIMRGYRWDSKFAELEDAKTYTKIKLEDTVGNYIILLTEDGSGALVVPGYRVTDPEYENVLFLIFNPSLLTIRLRKDRVIVRGNGDVAEMKLSVINRKTLLGDVRRLTKSSGFSSIRVELNKQISGKKVFISLGKILAKSGSDRFTFKYDIVPEEPMAIVTCEERISPKFLIRKMGYKLPLVAGVGPFIVKLVLEKTLSGKEYSGIAEIEIVPEKTKREEIF
;
A
#
# COMPACT_ATOMS: atom_id res chain seq x y z
N MET A 1 4.56 19.84 1.96
CA MET A 1 3.72 18.62 1.87
C MET A 1 3.22 18.40 0.44
N LYS A 2 3.17 17.14 -0.03
CA LYS A 2 2.68 16.77 -1.37
C LYS A 2 1.23 16.25 -1.32
N ILE A 3 0.33 16.80 -2.13
CA ILE A 3 -1.02 16.23 -2.32
C ILE A 3 -1.05 15.37 -3.59
N ILE A 4 -1.62 14.17 -3.49
CA ILE A 4 -1.83 13.26 -4.61
C ILE A 4 -3.33 12.94 -4.73
N VAL A 5 -3.94 13.32 -5.84
CA VAL A 5 -5.31 12.90 -6.15
C VAL A 5 -5.28 11.53 -6.84
N ALA A 6 -5.89 10.53 -6.21
CA ALA A 6 -5.85 9.15 -6.67
C ALA A 6 -7.25 8.67 -7.10
N ASN A 7 -7.53 8.74 -8.39
CA ASN A 7 -8.75 8.19 -8.99
C ASN A 7 -8.64 6.66 -9.10
N PRO A 8 -9.51 5.89 -8.43
CA PRO A 8 -9.48 4.44 -8.52
C PRO A 8 -9.75 3.97 -9.96
N PRO A 9 -9.05 2.93 -10.43
CA PRO A 9 -9.21 2.45 -11.80
C PRO A 9 -10.57 1.77 -12.01
N ILE A 10 -11.12 1.89 -13.23
CA ILE A 10 -12.30 1.13 -13.65
C ILE A 10 -12.03 -0.38 -13.53
N SER A 11 -13.02 -1.13 -13.03
CA SER A 11 -12.91 -2.59 -12.90
C SER A 11 -12.61 -3.27 -14.24
N ARG A 12 -11.47 -3.95 -14.32
CA ARG A 12 -11.06 -4.72 -15.52
C ARG A 12 -12.05 -5.79 -15.90
N ILE A 13 -12.70 -6.43 -14.91
CA ILE A 13 -13.71 -7.47 -15.15
C ILE A 13 -14.93 -6.89 -15.86
N LYS A 14 -15.41 -5.72 -15.40
CA LYS A 14 -16.55 -5.05 -16.02
C LYS A 14 -16.22 -4.53 -17.42
N ALA A 15 -14.99 -4.01 -17.61
CA ALA A 15 -14.52 -3.61 -18.93
C ALA A 15 -14.40 -4.80 -19.90
N ALA A 16 -13.87 -5.94 -19.45
CA ALA A 16 -13.80 -7.16 -20.25
C ALA A 16 -15.18 -7.69 -20.63
N PHE A 17 -16.15 -7.64 -19.71
CA PHE A 17 -17.53 -8.02 -19.99
C PHE A 17 -18.17 -7.13 -21.07
N ALA A 18 -17.91 -5.82 -21.02
CA ALA A 18 -18.37 -4.89 -22.06
C ALA A 18 -17.74 -5.19 -23.43
N ILE A 19 -16.42 -5.44 -23.47
CA ILE A 19 -15.71 -5.80 -24.71
C ILE A 19 -16.26 -7.13 -25.28
N ALA A 20 -16.48 -8.12 -24.43
CA ALA A 20 -17.03 -9.41 -24.83
C ALA A 20 -18.45 -9.27 -25.39
N ALA A 21 -19.29 -8.42 -24.80
CA ALA A 21 -20.63 -8.15 -25.31
C ALA A 21 -20.61 -7.41 -26.66
N ILE A 22 -19.70 -6.46 -26.86
CA ILE A 22 -19.50 -5.79 -28.16
C ILE A 22 -19.03 -6.82 -29.21
N ALA A 23 -18.07 -7.68 -28.86
CA ALA A 23 -17.62 -8.74 -29.76
C ALA A 23 -18.76 -9.71 -30.10
N PHE A 24 -19.56 -10.12 -29.12
CA PHE A 24 -20.73 -10.96 -29.34
C PHE A 24 -21.76 -10.28 -30.27
N ALA A 25 -21.99 -8.99 -30.11
CA ALA A 25 -22.85 -8.23 -31.01
C ALA A 25 -22.32 -8.25 -32.46
N ILE A 26 -21.02 -8.04 -32.65
CA ILE A 26 -20.40 -7.98 -33.98
C ILE A 26 -20.32 -9.35 -34.66
N PHE A 27 -19.93 -10.39 -33.93
CA PHE A 27 -19.65 -11.71 -34.51
C PHE A 27 -20.83 -12.67 -34.53
N VAL A 28 -21.83 -12.46 -33.66
CA VAL A 28 -22.98 -13.37 -33.55
C VAL A 28 -24.26 -12.67 -33.95
N PHE A 29 -24.57 -11.53 -33.34
CA PHE A 29 -25.86 -10.87 -33.53
C PHE A 29 -26.02 -10.24 -34.92
N ILE A 30 -25.04 -9.46 -35.38
CA ILE A 30 -25.09 -8.78 -36.69
C ILE A 30 -25.12 -9.79 -37.87
N PRO A 31 -24.26 -10.82 -37.93
CA PRO A 31 -24.27 -11.76 -39.06
C PRO A 31 -25.56 -12.59 -39.14
N GLN A 32 -26.15 -12.95 -38.01
CA GLN A 32 -27.41 -13.70 -38.00
C GLN A 32 -28.62 -12.86 -38.43
N THR A 33 -28.65 -11.58 -38.05
CA THR A 33 -29.68 -10.66 -38.51
C THR A 33 -29.54 -10.39 -40.02
N ILE A 34 -28.32 -10.31 -40.54
CA ILE A 34 -28.06 -10.17 -41.98
C ILE A 34 -28.38 -11.48 -42.74
N SER A 35 -28.08 -12.66 -42.18
CA SER A 35 -28.31 -13.95 -42.84
C SER A 35 -29.79 -14.37 -42.90
N GLY A 36 -30.69 -13.56 -42.32
CA GLY A 36 -32.13 -13.80 -42.37
C GLY A 36 -32.60 -14.93 -41.44
N ASN A 37 -31.77 -15.37 -40.50
CA ASN A 37 -32.17 -16.39 -39.51
C ASN A 37 -33.13 -15.76 -38.49
N ARG A 38 -34.41 -16.14 -38.54
CA ARG A 38 -35.50 -15.53 -37.75
C ARG A 38 -35.82 -16.26 -36.45
N ASP A 39 -34.84 -16.87 -35.80
CA ASP A 39 -35.05 -17.37 -34.44
C ASP A 39 -35.25 -16.20 -33.48
N LEU A 40 -36.52 -15.84 -33.27
CA LEU A 40 -36.94 -14.74 -32.42
C LEU A 40 -36.46 -14.90 -30.98
N VAL A 41 -36.39 -16.12 -30.47
CA VAL A 41 -35.94 -16.38 -29.10
C VAL A 41 -34.47 -16.04 -28.96
N PHE A 42 -33.66 -16.50 -29.92
CA PHE A 42 -32.22 -16.20 -29.92
C PHE A 42 -31.94 -14.71 -30.13
N MET A 43 -32.67 -14.03 -31.03
CA MET A 43 -32.54 -12.59 -31.25
C MET A 43 -32.91 -11.76 -30.02
N LEU A 44 -33.99 -12.11 -29.31
CA LEU A 44 -34.39 -11.41 -28.09
C LEU A 44 -33.38 -11.64 -26.96
N PHE A 45 -32.86 -12.87 -26.81
CA PHE A 45 -31.85 -13.20 -25.82
C PHE A 45 -30.55 -12.40 -26.04
N SER A 46 -30.03 -12.42 -27.27
CA SER A 46 -28.80 -11.71 -27.65
C SER A 46 -28.92 -10.20 -27.48
N LEU A 47 -30.05 -9.61 -27.90
CA LEU A 47 -30.34 -8.21 -27.66
C LEU A 47 -30.39 -7.88 -26.16
N GLY A 48 -31.02 -8.74 -25.36
CA GLY A 48 -31.08 -8.60 -23.91
C GLY A 48 -29.69 -8.59 -23.26
N VAL A 49 -28.80 -9.49 -23.67
CA VAL A 49 -27.41 -9.55 -23.18
C VAL A 49 -26.66 -8.25 -23.52
N ILE A 50 -26.78 -7.75 -24.75
CA ILE A 50 -26.11 -6.51 -25.20
C ILE A 50 -26.61 -5.29 -24.42
N ILE A 51 -27.94 -5.17 -24.23
CA ILE A 51 -28.52 -4.06 -23.47
C ILE A 51 -28.07 -4.12 -22.01
N ALA A 52 -28.16 -5.29 -21.38
CA ALA A 52 -27.76 -5.46 -19.97
C ALA A 52 -26.27 -5.16 -19.75
N SER A 53 -25.38 -5.68 -20.61
CA SER A 53 -23.94 -5.42 -20.51
C SER A 53 -23.61 -3.95 -20.73
N SER A 54 -24.26 -3.32 -21.71
CA SER A 54 -24.04 -1.90 -22.04
C SER A 54 -24.50 -1.00 -20.90
N LEU A 55 -25.65 -1.31 -20.29
CA LEU A 55 -26.17 -0.58 -19.15
C LEU A 55 -25.23 -0.69 -17.94
N VAL A 56 -24.76 -1.90 -17.60
CA VAL A 56 -23.81 -2.11 -16.51
C VAL A 56 -22.51 -1.34 -16.74
N PHE A 57 -21.99 -1.35 -17.97
CA PHE A 57 -20.78 -0.62 -18.33
C PHE A 57 -20.97 0.91 -18.29
N LEU A 58 -22.09 1.40 -18.80
CA LEU A 58 -22.43 2.82 -18.80
C LEU A 58 -22.59 3.34 -17.36
N LEU A 59 -23.26 2.59 -16.49
CA LEU A 59 -23.36 2.92 -15.06
C LEU A 59 -21.99 2.99 -14.39
N GLU A 60 -21.07 2.08 -14.73
CA GLU A 60 -19.69 2.11 -14.20
C GLU A 60 -18.92 3.36 -14.66
N ILE A 61 -19.04 3.72 -15.94
CA ILE A 61 -18.42 4.94 -16.48
C ILE A 61 -18.99 6.18 -15.80
N LEU A 62 -20.31 6.24 -15.61
CA LEU A 62 -20.96 7.37 -14.95
C LEU A 62 -20.50 7.51 -13.50
N LYS A 63 -20.42 6.39 -12.76
CA LYS A 63 -19.86 6.37 -11.40
C LYS A 63 -18.42 6.88 -11.38
N HIS A 64 -17.57 6.33 -12.24
CA HIS A 64 -16.16 6.75 -12.31
C HIS A 64 -16.00 8.23 -12.70
N LYS A 65 -16.80 8.73 -13.65
CA LYS A 65 -16.83 10.15 -14.01
C LYS A 65 -17.30 11.02 -12.84
N GLY A 66 -18.33 10.58 -12.09
CA GLY A 66 -18.80 11.23 -10.88
C GLY A 66 -17.70 11.35 -9.84
N MET A 67 -17.04 10.25 -9.50
CA MET A 67 -15.93 10.23 -8.54
C MET A 67 -14.77 11.13 -8.99
N SER A 68 -14.39 11.06 -10.26
CA SER A 68 -13.31 11.89 -10.80
C SER A 68 -13.64 13.37 -10.73
N ARG A 69 -14.91 13.75 -10.96
CA ARG A 69 -15.38 15.13 -10.79
C ARG A 69 -15.37 15.54 -9.32
N LYS A 70 -15.88 14.69 -8.41
CA LYS A 70 -15.84 14.93 -6.96
C LYS A 70 -14.42 15.17 -6.47
N LEU A 71 -13.47 14.29 -6.83
CA LEU A 71 -12.07 14.38 -6.45
C LEU A 71 -11.38 15.63 -7.04
N ARG A 72 -11.73 16.01 -8.27
CA ARG A 72 -11.22 17.24 -8.87
C ARG A 72 -11.81 18.48 -8.20
N SER A 73 -13.10 18.47 -7.88
CA SER A 73 -13.80 19.57 -7.23
C SER A 73 -13.21 19.82 -5.84
N ILE A 74 -13.17 18.78 -5.00
CA ILE A 74 -12.61 18.91 -3.67
C ILE A 74 -11.13 19.31 -3.72
N SER A 75 -10.34 18.80 -4.67
CA SER A 75 -8.94 19.20 -4.81
C SER A 75 -8.78 20.69 -5.12
N ASN A 76 -9.74 21.34 -5.79
CA ASN A 76 -9.72 22.77 -6.04
C ASN A 76 -10.11 23.60 -4.79
N GLU A 77 -10.74 22.97 -3.80
CA GLU A 77 -11.11 23.55 -2.50
C GLU A 77 -9.97 23.45 -1.46
N LEU A 78 -8.86 22.80 -1.80
CA LEU A 78 -7.71 22.61 -0.92
C LEU A 78 -6.63 23.64 -1.18
N GLU A 79 -6.09 24.20 -0.10
CA GLU A 79 -4.86 24.97 -0.09
C GLU A 79 -3.87 24.28 0.85
N VAL A 80 -2.66 24.03 0.35
CA VAL A 80 -1.59 23.47 1.17
C VAL A 80 -0.79 24.59 1.78
N ARG A 81 -0.78 24.64 3.11
CA ARG A 81 0.19 25.40 3.90
C ARG A 81 1.12 24.39 4.54
N GLU A 82 2.39 24.76 4.76
CA GLU A 82 3.51 23.85 5.07
C GLU A 82 3.13 22.52 5.76
N ASP A 83 2.47 22.61 6.92
CA ASP A 83 2.01 21.47 7.74
C ASP A 83 0.48 21.35 7.92
N GLU A 84 -0.30 22.07 7.11
CA GLU A 84 -1.77 22.11 7.19
C GLU A 84 -2.44 22.00 5.81
N ILE A 85 -3.52 21.22 5.74
CA ILE A 85 -4.46 21.24 4.61
C ILE A 85 -5.59 22.19 4.98
N VAL A 86 -5.68 23.34 4.34
CA VAL A 86 -6.74 24.32 4.57
C VAL A 86 -7.85 24.13 3.55
N PHE A 87 -9.10 24.17 4.00
CA PHE A 87 -10.27 24.12 3.14
C PHE A 87 -10.78 25.54 2.90
N LYS A 88 -11.05 25.91 1.65
CA LYS A 88 -11.67 27.20 1.31
C LYS A 88 -13.06 27.36 1.92
N ARG A 89 -13.76 26.24 2.09
CA ARG A 89 -15.04 26.14 2.79
C ARG A 89 -14.94 25.11 3.91
N PRO A 90 -15.59 25.32 5.06
CA PRO A 90 -15.62 24.30 6.11
C PRO A 90 -16.21 22.99 5.58
N LEU A 91 -15.60 21.86 5.94
CA LEU A 91 -16.07 20.52 5.58
C LEU A 91 -16.38 19.70 6.83
N THR A 92 -17.41 18.87 6.77
CA THR A 92 -17.70 17.91 7.83
C THR A 92 -16.91 16.63 7.59
N LEU A 93 -16.02 16.30 8.54
CA LEU A 93 -15.09 15.18 8.44
C LEU A 93 -15.22 14.27 9.65
N GLU A 94 -15.10 12.97 9.40
CA GLU A 94 -14.88 11.94 10.42
C GLU A 94 -13.41 11.55 10.43
N LYS A 95 -12.85 11.45 11.63
CA LYS A 95 -11.45 11.08 11.80
C LYS A 95 -11.35 9.58 12.05
N GLY A 96 -10.37 8.94 11.43
CA GLY A 96 -10.25 7.50 11.51
C GLY A 96 -8.99 6.93 10.87
N VAL A 97 -9.04 5.63 10.61
CA VAL A 97 -7.93 4.87 10.02
C VAL A 97 -8.43 4.08 8.83
N PHE A 98 -7.76 4.28 7.69
CA PHE A 98 -7.97 3.47 6.50
C PHE A 98 -7.13 2.19 6.56
N GLN A 99 -7.78 1.05 6.35
CA GLN A 99 -7.15 -0.25 6.32
C GLN A 99 -7.40 -0.91 4.97
N ALA A 100 -6.35 -1.37 4.31
CA ALA A 100 -6.46 -2.13 3.07
C ALA A 100 -5.52 -3.33 3.07
N ALA A 101 -6.03 -4.47 2.65
CA ALA A 101 -5.27 -5.71 2.51
C ALA A 101 -5.44 -6.25 1.09
N GLY A 102 -4.35 -6.76 0.51
CA GLY A 102 -4.34 -7.35 -0.82
C GLY A 102 -3.64 -8.71 -0.82
N ILE A 103 -4.09 -9.62 -1.66
CA ILE A 103 -3.51 -10.95 -1.84
C ILE A 103 -3.49 -11.26 -3.33
N TRP A 104 -2.34 -11.67 -3.83
CA TRP A 104 -2.21 -12.28 -5.15
C TRP A 104 -2.58 -13.76 -5.05
N LEU A 105 -3.64 -14.15 -5.74
CA LEU A 105 -4.03 -15.55 -5.85
C LEU A 105 -3.49 -16.10 -7.16
N ALA A 106 -2.71 -17.18 -7.07
CA ALA A 106 -2.20 -17.95 -8.20
C ALA A 106 -2.72 -19.39 -8.12
N TRP A 107 -4.03 -19.58 -8.20
CA TRP A 107 -4.60 -20.91 -8.42
C TRP A 107 -4.64 -21.19 -9.92
N ASN A 108 -4.31 -22.40 -10.35
CA ASN A 108 -4.14 -22.85 -11.75
C ASN A 108 -5.20 -22.38 -12.78
N ILE A 109 -6.41 -21.97 -12.38
CA ILE A 109 -7.50 -21.50 -13.27
C ILE A 109 -7.78 -19.99 -13.11
N MET A 110 -7.43 -19.37 -11.98
CA MET A 110 -7.65 -17.96 -11.71
C MET A 110 -6.39 -17.32 -11.11
N ARG A 111 -5.70 -16.51 -11.93
CA ARG A 111 -4.65 -15.60 -11.47
C ARG A 111 -5.25 -14.22 -11.31
N GLY A 112 -5.15 -13.66 -10.11
CA GLY A 112 -5.73 -12.34 -9.87
C GLY A 112 -5.33 -11.74 -8.53
N TYR A 113 -5.18 -10.43 -8.54
CA TYR A 113 -5.02 -9.66 -7.33
C TYR A 113 -6.40 -9.38 -6.73
N ARG A 114 -6.65 -9.87 -5.51
CA ARG A 114 -7.83 -9.53 -4.73
C ARG A 114 -7.43 -8.58 -3.61
N TRP A 115 -8.32 -7.70 -3.24
CA TRP A 115 -8.10 -6.79 -2.13
C TRP A 115 -9.42 -6.48 -1.43
N ASP A 116 -9.30 -6.07 -0.18
CA ASP A 116 -10.37 -5.53 0.63
C ASP A 116 -9.88 -4.24 1.30
N SER A 117 -10.78 -3.28 1.48
CA SER A 117 -10.45 -1.97 2.02
C SER A 117 -11.62 -1.40 2.81
N LYS A 118 -11.34 -0.80 3.96
CA LYS A 118 -12.35 -0.19 4.82
C LYS A 118 -11.78 1.02 5.55
N PHE A 119 -12.60 2.06 5.70
CA PHE A 119 -12.35 3.11 6.68
C PHE A 119 -12.98 2.76 8.03
N ALA A 120 -12.19 2.84 9.10
CA ALA A 120 -12.67 2.69 10.47
C ALA A 120 -12.68 4.05 11.15
N GLU A 121 -13.88 4.56 11.43
CA GLU A 121 -14.09 5.79 12.20
C GLU A 121 -13.63 5.61 13.65
N LEU A 122 -13.00 6.66 14.18
CA LEU A 122 -12.51 6.73 15.56
C LEU A 122 -13.14 7.88 16.34
N GLU A 123 -13.53 8.96 15.65
CA GLU A 123 -14.22 10.10 16.22
C GLU A 123 -15.46 10.43 15.37
N ASP A 124 -16.48 10.97 16.03
CA ASP A 124 -17.69 11.47 15.37
C ASP A 124 -17.36 12.60 14.37
N ALA A 125 -18.26 12.77 13.40
CA ALA A 125 -18.16 13.80 12.39
C ALA A 125 -18.14 15.21 13.02
N LYS A 126 -17.14 16.01 12.67
CA LYS A 126 -17.00 17.41 13.10
C LYS A 126 -16.70 18.30 11.90
N THR A 127 -17.03 19.58 12.02
CA THR A 127 -16.69 20.56 10.98
C THR A 127 -15.25 21.03 11.14
N TYR A 128 -14.46 20.89 10.08
CA TYR A 128 -13.07 21.32 10.00
C TYR A 128 -12.91 22.41 8.95
N THR A 129 -12.18 23.46 9.30
CA THR A 129 -11.66 24.47 8.35
C THR A 129 -10.26 24.11 7.86
N LYS A 130 -9.56 23.24 8.59
CA LYS A 130 -8.24 22.74 8.25
C LYS A 130 -7.97 21.38 8.89
N ILE A 131 -7.08 20.60 8.28
CA ILE A 131 -6.44 19.43 8.87
C ILE A 131 -4.98 19.79 9.14
N LYS A 132 -4.56 19.70 10.41
CA LYS A 132 -3.15 19.76 10.74
C LYS A 132 -2.51 18.39 10.69
N LEU A 133 -1.27 18.31 10.20
CA LEU A 133 -0.50 17.06 10.16
C LEU A 133 -0.22 16.50 11.56
N GLU A 134 -0.06 17.37 12.57
CA GLU A 134 0.14 17.00 13.98
C GLU A 134 -1.08 16.30 14.60
N ASP A 135 -2.28 16.68 14.16
CA ASP A 135 -3.55 16.18 14.73
C ASP A 135 -3.92 14.79 14.19
N THR A 136 -3.15 14.24 13.26
CA THR A 136 -3.47 12.94 12.66
C THR A 136 -3.39 11.82 13.68
N VAL A 137 -4.53 11.13 13.87
CA VAL A 137 -4.64 10.05 14.85
C VAL A 137 -4.03 8.78 14.29
N GLY A 138 -2.97 8.32 14.94
CA GLY A 138 -2.34 7.04 14.64
C GLY A 138 -1.18 7.18 13.67
N ASN A 139 -0.46 6.08 13.50
CA ASN A 139 0.70 6.01 12.65
C ASN A 139 0.43 5.13 11.45
N TYR A 140 1.04 5.44 10.31
CA TYR A 140 0.91 4.60 9.14
C TYR A 140 1.82 3.36 9.25
N ILE A 141 1.38 2.26 8.61
CA ILE A 141 2.14 1.04 8.42
C ILE A 141 1.90 0.53 7.01
N ILE A 142 2.97 0.19 6.29
CA ILE A 142 2.92 -0.36 4.94
C ILE A 142 3.77 -1.62 4.90
N LEU A 143 3.14 -2.74 4.55
CA LEU A 143 3.78 -4.03 4.29
C LEU A 143 3.25 -4.62 2.99
N LEU A 144 3.99 -4.48 1.89
CA LEU A 144 3.62 -5.05 0.61
C LEU A 144 4.77 -5.82 -0.05
N THR A 145 4.49 -7.02 -0.53
CA THR A 145 5.42 -7.90 -1.25
C THR A 145 5.57 -7.46 -2.71
N GLU A 146 6.45 -8.12 -3.48
CA GLU A 146 6.70 -7.83 -4.90
C GLU A 146 5.44 -7.92 -5.77
N ASP A 147 4.58 -8.91 -5.52
CA ASP A 147 3.30 -9.09 -6.18
C ASP A 147 2.21 -8.11 -5.68
N GLY A 148 2.49 -7.37 -4.59
CA GLY A 148 1.61 -6.42 -3.93
C GLY A 148 0.68 -7.04 -2.88
N SER A 149 0.91 -8.31 -2.50
CA SER A 149 0.24 -8.92 -1.35
C SER A 149 0.68 -8.26 -0.05
N GLY A 150 -0.19 -8.21 0.96
CA GLY A 150 0.09 -7.60 2.25
C GLY A 150 -0.95 -6.55 2.65
N ALA A 151 -0.58 -5.60 3.51
CA ALA A 151 -1.50 -4.65 4.11
C ALA A 151 -0.93 -3.24 4.25
N LEU A 152 -1.84 -2.29 4.34
CA LEU A 152 -1.61 -0.87 4.51
C LEU A 152 -2.61 -0.34 5.51
N VAL A 153 -2.11 0.39 6.51
CA VAL A 153 -2.90 1.05 7.56
C VAL A 153 -2.44 2.50 7.59
N VAL A 154 -3.36 3.44 7.42
CA VAL A 154 -3.01 4.87 7.26
C VAL A 154 -4.04 5.72 7.99
N PRO A 155 -3.60 6.69 8.81
CA PRO A 155 -4.51 7.63 9.44
C PRO A 155 -5.13 8.57 8.40
N GLY A 156 -6.36 9.01 8.63
CA GLY A 156 -7.01 9.90 7.69
C GLY A 156 -8.37 10.43 8.14
N TYR A 157 -9.00 11.15 7.22
CA TYR A 157 -10.31 11.75 7.39
C TYR A 157 -11.25 11.30 6.27
N ARG A 158 -12.51 11.04 6.59
CA ARG A 158 -13.59 10.78 5.64
C ARG A 158 -14.54 11.97 5.60
N VAL A 159 -14.87 12.47 4.41
CA VAL A 159 -15.84 13.55 4.24
C VAL A 159 -17.24 12.97 4.32
N THR A 160 -18.09 13.59 5.14
CA THR A 160 -19.51 13.21 5.30
C THR A 160 -20.47 14.19 4.62
N ASP A 161 -19.98 15.35 4.17
CA ASP A 161 -20.82 16.30 3.43
C ASP A 161 -21.38 15.64 2.15
N PRO A 162 -22.69 15.79 1.84
CA PRO A 162 -23.33 15.10 0.71
C PRO A 162 -22.64 15.31 -0.66
N GLU A 163 -22.04 16.48 -0.88
CA GLU A 163 -21.34 16.78 -2.13
C GLU A 163 -20.08 15.92 -2.34
N TYR A 164 -19.35 15.67 -1.25
CA TYR A 164 -18.04 15.00 -1.24
C TYR A 164 -18.04 13.71 -0.43
N GLU A 165 -19.22 13.15 -0.17
CA GLU A 165 -19.40 11.94 0.62
C GLU A 165 -18.44 10.82 0.19
N ASN A 166 -17.83 10.16 1.18
CA ASN A 166 -16.88 9.06 1.02
C ASN A 166 -15.55 9.44 0.37
N VAL A 167 -15.24 10.73 0.22
CA VAL A 167 -13.87 11.17 -0.08
C VAL A 167 -13.00 10.98 1.17
N LEU A 168 -11.82 10.43 0.97
CA LEU A 168 -10.81 10.16 1.99
C LEU A 168 -9.60 11.07 1.80
N PHE A 169 -9.12 11.62 2.91
CA PHE A 169 -7.81 12.25 3.06
C PHE A 169 -6.91 11.31 3.84
N LEU A 170 -6.05 10.55 3.14
CA LEU A 170 -5.10 9.64 3.76
C LEU A 170 -3.77 10.35 3.99
N ILE A 171 -3.30 10.38 5.22
CA ILE A 171 -2.16 11.22 5.59
C ILE A 171 -0.96 10.36 5.98
N PHE A 172 0.14 10.56 5.27
CA PHE A 172 1.44 9.97 5.55
C PHE A 172 2.33 11.08 6.07
N ASN A 173 2.43 11.19 7.40
CA ASN A 173 3.30 12.16 8.06
C ASN A 173 4.57 11.47 8.59
N PRO A 174 5.70 11.56 7.87
CA PRO A 174 6.99 11.05 8.33
C PRO A 174 7.78 12.06 9.18
N SER A 175 7.34 13.32 9.30
CA SER A 175 8.17 14.43 9.81
C SER A 175 8.70 14.17 11.21
N LEU A 176 7.90 13.53 12.06
CA LEU A 176 8.25 13.25 13.45
C LEU A 176 8.80 11.84 13.65
N LEU A 177 8.98 11.02 12.62
CA LEU A 177 9.40 9.63 12.81
C LEU A 177 10.92 9.51 12.94
N THR A 178 11.36 8.77 13.96
CA THR A 178 12.76 8.45 14.21
C THR A 178 12.97 6.93 14.37
N ILE A 179 14.10 6.43 13.88
CA ILE A 179 14.55 5.06 14.06
C ILE A 179 15.35 4.96 15.36
N ARG A 180 14.92 4.10 16.26
CA ARG A 180 15.66 3.69 17.46
C ARG A 180 16.23 2.29 17.27
N LEU A 181 17.54 2.16 17.46
CA LEU A 181 18.22 0.87 17.47
C LEU A 181 18.17 0.32 18.90
N ARG A 182 17.62 -0.88 19.09
CA ARG A 182 17.78 -1.61 20.36
C ARG A 182 19.12 -2.31 20.43
N LYS A 183 19.61 -2.74 19.27
CA LYS A 183 20.91 -3.38 19.09
C LYS A 183 21.53 -2.88 17.80
N ASP A 184 22.75 -2.36 17.89
CA ASP A 184 23.50 -1.81 16.76
C ASP A 184 24.43 -2.85 16.12
N ARG A 185 24.60 -4.02 16.73
CA ARG A 185 25.52 -5.06 16.25
C ARG A 185 24.86 -6.43 16.24
N VAL A 186 24.97 -7.13 15.12
CA VAL A 186 24.49 -8.51 14.95
C VAL A 186 25.66 -9.37 14.53
N ILE A 187 25.82 -10.52 15.18
CA ILE A 187 26.82 -11.52 14.81
C ILE A 187 26.07 -12.82 14.55
N VAL A 188 26.39 -13.47 13.43
CA VAL A 188 25.88 -14.78 13.07
C VAL A 188 27.05 -15.73 12.87
N ARG A 189 26.91 -16.96 13.37
CA ARG A 189 27.91 -18.02 13.24
C ARG A 189 27.23 -19.28 12.73
N GLY A 190 27.85 -19.96 11.77
CA GLY A 190 27.37 -21.23 11.25
C GLY A 190 28.47 -21.98 10.53
N ASN A 191 28.65 -23.27 10.80
CA ASN A 191 29.61 -24.18 10.13
C ASN A 191 31.00 -23.56 9.83
N GLY A 192 31.59 -22.85 10.79
CA GLY A 192 32.90 -22.21 10.65
C GLY A 192 32.91 -20.84 9.95
N ASP A 193 31.77 -20.38 9.42
CA ASP A 193 31.57 -19.02 8.94
C ASP A 193 31.11 -18.09 10.07
N VAL A 194 31.64 -16.86 10.04
CA VAL A 194 31.24 -15.79 10.95
C VAL A 194 31.00 -14.53 10.14
N ALA A 195 29.81 -13.95 10.30
CA ALA A 195 29.50 -12.64 9.76
C ALA A 195 28.98 -11.71 10.86
N GLU A 196 29.26 -10.43 10.67
CA GLU A 196 28.88 -9.34 11.54
C GLU A 196 28.19 -8.26 10.71
N MET A 197 27.17 -7.65 11.28
CA MET A 197 26.54 -6.45 10.76
C MET A 197 26.54 -5.39 11.87
N LYS A 198 27.08 -4.22 11.55
CA LYS A 198 26.93 -3.02 12.38
C LYS A 198 25.91 -2.10 11.74
N LEU A 199 24.88 -1.74 12.49
CA LEU A 199 23.81 -0.83 12.11
C LEU A 199 24.09 0.57 12.62
N SER A 200 23.71 1.56 11.83
CA SER A 200 23.68 2.96 12.23
C SER A 200 22.47 3.67 11.61
N VAL A 201 22.10 4.81 12.19
CA VAL A 201 21.00 5.63 11.68
C VAL A 201 21.58 6.97 11.21
N ILE A 202 21.27 7.35 9.98
CA ILE A 202 21.59 8.68 9.43
C ILE A 202 20.30 9.49 9.34
N ASN A 203 20.38 10.78 9.70
CA ASN A 203 19.28 11.74 9.59
C ASN A 203 17.97 11.25 10.23
N ARG A 204 18.07 10.41 11.28
CA ARG A 204 16.95 9.79 12.03
C ARG A 204 16.04 8.85 11.22
N LYS A 205 16.13 8.84 9.88
CA LYS A 205 15.17 8.20 8.96
C LYS A 205 15.79 7.13 8.06
N THR A 206 17.11 7.12 7.92
CA THR A 206 17.84 6.18 7.07
C THR A 206 18.55 5.14 7.92
N LEU A 207 18.27 3.86 7.67
CA LEU A 207 19.03 2.75 8.22
C LEU A 207 20.24 2.45 7.33
N LEU A 208 21.42 2.45 7.93
CA LEU A 208 22.65 1.96 7.31
C LEU A 208 23.11 0.67 7.98
N GLY A 209 23.78 -0.18 7.22
CA GLY A 209 24.57 -1.26 7.78
C GLY A 209 25.88 -1.50 7.04
N ASP A 210 26.95 -1.75 7.81
CA ASP A 210 28.24 -2.28 7.35
C ASP A 210 28.28 -3.76 7.73
N VAL A 211 28.36 -4.62 6.72
CA VAL A 211 28.37 -6.07 6.88
C VAL A 211 29.75 -6.59 6.55
N ARG A 212 30.30 -7.42 7.43
CA ARG A 212 31.63 -8.01 7.31
C ARG A 212 31.57 -9.51 7.58
N ARG A 213 32.17 -10.29 6.70
CA ARG A 213 32.48 -11.69 6.91
C ARG A 213 33.85 -11.77 7.57
N LEU A 214 33.88 -12.21 8.82
CA LEU A 214 35.11 -12.30 9.62
C LEU A 214 35.86 -13.59 9.35
N THR A 215 35.14 -14.65 8.99
CA THR A 215 35.71 -15.95 8.66
C THR A 215 34.90 -16.53 7.52
N LYS A 216 35.60 -17.09 6.51
CA LYS A 216 35.01 -17.70 5.33
C LYS A 216 35.20 -19.21 5.32
N SER A 217 34.10 -19.95 5.39
CA SER A 217 34.04 -21.40 5.17
C SER A 217 33.41 -21.69 3.80
N SER A 218 33.72 -22.85 3.20
CA SER A 218 33.15 -23.28 1.92
C SER A 218 31.64 -23.57 2.00
N GLY A 219 31.07 -23.56 3.21
CA GLY A 219 29.68 -23.87 3.48
C GLY A 219 28.69 -22.79 3.04
N PHE A 220 29.04 -21.50 3.04
CA PHE A 220 28.09 -20.42 2.71
C PHE A 220 28.56 -19.58 1.52
N SER A 221 27.65 -19.35 0.58
CA SER A 221 27.95 -18.65 -0.67
C SER A 221 27.69 -17.16 -0.57
N SER A 222 26.76 -16.74 0.28
CA SER A 222 26.38 -15.34 0.39
C SER A 222 25.87 -14.98 1.78
N ILE A 223 25.94 -13.68 2.07
CA ILE A 223 25.36 -13.04 3.24
C ILE A 223 24.21 -12.17 2.74
N ARG A 224 23.07 -12.26 3.42
CA ARG A 224 21.86 -11.49 3.11
C ARG A 224 21.41 -10.71 4.34
N VAL A 225 20.93 -9.50 4.12
CA VAL A 225 20.28 -8.69 5.15
C VAL A 225 18.81 -8.52 4.77
N GLU A 226 17.92 -8.80 5.72
CA GLU A 226 16.49 -8.69 5.56
C GLU A 226 15.90 -7.71 6.59
N LEU A 227 14.92 -6.92 6.16
CA LEU A 227 14.05 -6.15 7.04
C LEU A 227 12.70 -6.85 7.12
N ASN A 228 12.39 -7.34 8.31
CA ASN A 228 11.18 -8.11 8.58
C ASN A 228 10.24 -7.31 9.46
N LYS A 229 8.95 -7.33 9.14
CA LYS A 229 7.88 -6.88 10.03
C LYS A 229 6.75 -7.88 9.99
N GLN A 230 6.21 -8.15 11.16
CA GLN A 230 5.04 -8.99 11.33
C GLN A 230 3.90 -8.15 11.91
N ILE A 231 2.74 -8.21 11.28
CA ILE A 231 1.49 -7.69 11.82
C ILE A 231 0.61 -8.90 12.08
N SER A 232 0.21 -9.08 13.33
CA SER A 232 -0.73 -10.11 13.75
C SER A 232 -1.99 -9.43 14.26
N GLY A 233 -3.07 -9.53 13.50
CA GLY A 233 -4.42 -9.11 13.89
C GLY A 233 -5.39 -10.28 13.88
N LYS A 234 -6.60 -10.10 14.43
CA LYS A 234 -7.64 -11.16 14.54
C LYS A 234 -8.00 -11.85 13.21
N LYS A 235 -7.81 -11.19 12.07
CA LYS A 235 -8.15 -11.70 10.73
C LYS A 235 -6.98 -11.73 9.74
N VAL A 236 -5.82 -11.16 10.09
CA VAL A 236 -4.72 -10.94 9.16
C VAL A 236 -3.40 -11.17 9.87
N PHE A 237 -2.69 -12.20 9.44
CA PHE A 237 -1.28 -12.42 9.78
C PHE A 237 -0.46 -12.12 8.53
N ILE A 238 0.33 -11.05 8.58
CA ILE A 238 1.26 -10.71 7.50
C ILE A 238 2.64 -10.62 8.10
N SER A 239 3.50 -11.56 7.74
CA SER A 239 4.95 -11.48 7.96
C SER A 239 5.59 -11.18 6.63
N LEU A 240 6.29 -10.04 6.53
CA LEU A 240 6.97 -9.65 5.32
C LEU A 240 8.45 -9.42 5.59
N GLY A 241 9.29 -10.03 4.77
CA GLY A 241 10.71 -9.76 4.71
C GLY A 241 11.11 -9.11 3.40
N LYS A 242 11.80 -7.98 3.48
CA LYS A 242 12.43 -7.31 2.35
C LYS A 242 13.93 -7.50 2.41
N ILE A 243 14.52 -8.04 1.34
CA ILE A 243 15.97 -8.12 1.20
C ILE A 243 16.51 -6.69 1.01
N LEU A 244 17.34 -6.22 1.93
CA LEU A 244 18.01 -4.91 1.85
C LEU A 244 19.30 -5.00 1.04
N ALA A 245 20.04 -6.10 1.19
CA ALA A 245 21.26 -6.38 0.45
C ALA A 245 21.59 -7.87 0.49
N LYS A 246 22.27 -8.35 -0.55
CA LYS A 246 22.82 -9.70 -0.65
C LYS A 246 24.16 -9.64 -1.36
N SER A 247 25.19 -10.26 -0.80
CA SER A 247 26.52 -10.32 -1.42
C SER A 247 27.28 -11.59 -1.07
N GLY A 248 28.10 -12.07 -2.00
CA GLY A 248 29.12 -13.09 -1.75
C GLY A 248 30.47 -12.52 -1.30
N SER A 249 30.62 -11.20 -1.30
CA SER A 249 31.82 -10.50 -0.84
C SER A 249 31.98 -10.56 0.67
N ASP A 250 33.22 -10.41 1.13
CA ASP A 250 33.54 -10.42 2.56
C ASP A 250 33.18 -9.10 3.25
N ARG A 251 32.87 -8.05 2.47
CA ARG A 251 32.35 -6.78 2.99
C ARG A 251 31.41 -6.12 2.00
N PHE A 252 30.34 -5.53 2.52
CA PHE A 252 29.44 -4.66 1.76
C PHE A 252 28.67 -3.74 2.71
N THR A 253 28.05 -2.70 2.15
CA THR A 253 27.19 -1.78 2.89
C THR A 253 25.81 -1.74 2.26
N PHE A 254 24.81 -1.33 3.04
CA PHE A 254 23.48 -1.05 2.53
C PHE A 254 22.94 0.26 3.12
N LYS A 255 22.05 0.89 2.36
CA LYS A 255 21.27 2.07 2.75
C LYS A 255 19.80 1.78 2.50
N TYR A 256 18.96 2.01 3.49
CA TYR A 256 17.51 1.86 3.34
C TYR A 256 16.75 2.98 4.06
N ASP A 257 16.00 3.75 3.28
CA ASP A 257 15.13 4.82 3.78
C ASP A 257 13.78 4.21 4.18
N ILE A 258 13.61 3.91 5.48
CA ILE A 258 12.40 3.26 6.00
C ILE A 258 11.24 4.27 6.11
N VAL A 259 11.58 5.54 6.27
CA VAL A 259 10.65 6.65 6.46
C VAL A 259 10.68 7.53 5.20
N PRO A 260 9.53 7.80 4.55
CA PRO A 260 9.40 8.80 3.49
C PRO A 260 10.04 10.14 3.85
N GLU A 261 10.62 10.83 2.87
CA GLU A 261 11.30 12.10 3.12
C GLU A 261 10.31 13.22 3.47
N GLU A 262 9.23 13.34 2.69
CA GLU A 262 8.24 14.41 2.80
C GLU A 262 6.86 13.92 3.24
N PRO A 263 6.10 14.75 4.00
CA PRO A 263 4.68 14.51 4.25
C PRO A 263 3.87 14.48 2.97
N MET A 264 2.95 13.52 2.91
CA MET A 264 2.07 13.30 1.76
C MET A 264 0.63 13.10 2.20
N ALA A 265 -0.30 13.74 1.50
CA ALA A 265 -1.73 13.49 1.64
C ALA A 265 -2.26 12.91 0.32
N ILE A 266 -3.00 11.80 0.40
CA ILE A 266 -3.70 11.22 -0.73
C ILE A 266 -5.17 11.53 -0.61
N VAL A 267 -5.72 12.18 -1.63
CA VAL A 267 -7.15 12.46 -1.76
C VAL A 267 -7.74 11.41 -2.70
N THR A 268 -8.68 10.63 -2.21
CA THR A 268 -9.25 9.50 -2.96
C THR A 268 -10.67 9.21 -2.49
N CYS A 269 -11.36 8.23 -3.07
CA CYS A 269 -12.71 7.84 -2.63
C CYS A 269 -12.64 6.44 -2.03
N GLU A 270 -13.32 6.17 -0.91
CA GLU A 270 -13.27 4.88 -0.20
C GLU A 270 -13.50 3.66 -1.11
N GLU A 271 -14.25 3.83 -2.20
CA GLU A 271 -14.55 2.80 -3.18
C GLU A 271 -13.30 2.04 -3.69
N ARG A 272 -13.21 0.75 -3.30
CA ARG A 272 -12.31 -0.29 -3.84
C ARG A 272 -10.86 0.15 -4.08
N ILE A 273 -10.28 0.91 -3.16
CA ILE A 273 -8.87 1.26 -3.23
C ILE A 273 -8.01 0.05 -2.84
N SER A 274 -7.08 -0.33 -3.71
CA SER A 274 -6.11 -1.39 -3.39
C SER A 274 -4.81 -0.82 -2.82
N PRO A 275 -4.14 -1.50 -1.89
CA PRO A 275 -2.90 -1.00 -1.29
C PRO A 275 -1.78 -0.91 -2.33
N LYS A 276 -1.71 -1.86 -3.27
CA LYS A 276 -0.81 -1.82 -4.43
C LYS A 276 -1.02 -0.58 -5.30
N PHE A 277 -2.26 -0.14 -5.48
CA PHE A 277 -2.57 1.06 -6.26
C PHE A 277 -2.09 2.32 -5.55
N LEU A 278 -2.36 2.47 -4.25
CA LEU A 278 -1.90 3.62 -3.46
C LEU A 278 -0.39 3.77 -3.49
N ILE A 279 0.35 2.71 -3.20
CA ILE A 279 1.83 2.75 -3.17
C ILE A 279 2.43 3.13 -4.53
N ARG A 280 1.84 2.64 -5.63
CA ARG A 280 2.24 3.06 -6.99
C ARG A 280 1.96 4.54 -7.25
N LYS A 281 0.83 5.06 -6.77
CA LYS A 281 0.47 6.49 -6.89
C LYS A 281 1.39 7.39 -6.08
N MET A 282 1.88 6.91 -4.94
CA MET A 282 2.91 7.59 -4.14
C MET A 282 4.29 7.59 -4.81
N GLY A 283 4.51 6.75 -5.83
CA GLY A 283 5.78 6.64 -6.55
C GLY A 283 6.76 5.61 -5.99
N TYR A 284 6.34 4.80 -5.01
CA TYR A 284 7.19 3.78 -4.41
C TYR A 284 7.17 2.47 -5.20
N LYS A 285 8.31 1.76 -5.16
CA LYS A 285 8.49 0.43 -5.73
C LYS A 285 8.17 -0.65 -4.69
N LEU A 286 7.66 -1.79 -5.17
CA LEU A 286 7.47 -3.00 -4.36
C LEU A 286 8.76 -3.86 -4.40
N PRO A 287 9.06 -4.65 -3.34
CA PRO A 287 8.34 -4.72 -2.07
C PRO A 287 8.60 -3.47 -1.22
N LEU A 288 7.66 -3.12 -0.33
CA LEU A 288 7.77 -1.94 0.53
C LEU A 288 7.44 -2.31 1.99
N VAL A 289 8.37 -1.97 2.87
CA VAL A 289 8.25 -2.07 4.33
C VAL A 289 8.54 -0.70 4.90
N ALA A 290 7.53 -0.05 5.47
CA ALA A 290 7.62 1.30 6.02
C ALA A 290 6.59 1.55 7.13
N GLY A 291 6.82 2.58 7.95
CA GLY A 291 5.89 3.03 8.98
C GLY A 291 6.35 2.75 10.41
N VAL A 292 5.42 2.78 11.35
CA VAL A 292 5.72 2.76 12.80
C VAL A 292 5.72 1.35 13.39
N GLY A 293 6.42 1.22 14.51
CA GLY A 293 6.45 0.04 15.36
C GLY A 293 7.76 -0.74 15.26
N PRO A 294 7.80 -1.95 15.82
CA PRO A 294 8.99 -2.78 15.78
C PRO A 294 9.21 -3.35 14.38
N PHE A 295 10.48 -3.49 14.02
CA PHE A 295 10.98 -4.20 12.86
C PHE A 295 12.20 -5.02 13.27
N ILE A 296 12.43 -6.12 12.56
CA ILE A 296 13.55 -7.02 12.80
C ILE A 296 14.49 -6.93 11.61
N VAL A 297 15.73 -6.51 11.84
CA VAL A 297 16.80 -6.60 10.85
C VAL A 297 17.50 -7.93 11.06
N LYS A 298 17.41 -8.83 10.08
CA LYS A 298 17.97 -10.18 10.14
C LYS A 298 19.21 -10.26 9.25
N LEU A 299 20.34 -10.67 9.83
CA LEU A 299 21.56 -11.03 9.10
C LEU A 299 21.55 -12.54 8.87
N VAL A 300 21.65 -12.98 7.63
CA VAL A 300 21.51 -14.39 7.22
C VAL A 300 22.77 -14.85 6.50
N LEU A 301 23.32 -15.99 6.93
CA LEU A 301 24.28 -16.78 6.15
C LEU A 301 23.51 -17.75 5.27
N GLU A 302 23.59 -17.55 3.95
CA GLU A 302 22.84 -18.33 2.96
C GLU A 302 23.73 -19.40 2.30
N LYS A 303 23.24 -20.64 2.30
CA LYS A 303 23.89 -21.80 1.67
C LYS A 303 23.11 -22.20 0.42
N THR A 304 23.74 -22.13 -0.75
CA THR A 304 23.09 -22.30 -2.08
C THR A 304 22.35 -23.64 -2.24
N LEU A 305 22.82 -24.72 -1.58
CA LEU A 305 22.40 -26.09 -1.93
C LEU A 305 21.60 -26.83 -0.85
N SER A 306 21.63 -26.41 0.42
CA SER A 306 21.02 -27.19 1.51
C SER A 306 19.87 -26.51 2.25
N GLY A 307 19.49 -25.28 1.89
CA GLY A 307 18.41 -24.52 2.54
C GLY A 307 18.60 -24.19 4.03
N LYS A 308 19.66 -24.70 4.67
CA LYS A 308 20.04 -24.36 6.06
C LYS A 308 20.53 -22.93 6.12
N GLU A 309 19.77 -22.08 6.82
CA GLU A 309 20.12 -20.70 7.11
C GLU A 309 20.55 -20.57 8.57
N TYR A 310 21.63 -19.82 8.80
CA TYR A 310 21.96 -19.33 10.13
C TYR A 310 21.67 -17.84 10.16
N SER A 311 21.08 -17.36 11.24
CA SER A 311 20.72 -15.94 11.31
C SER A 311 20.92 -15.34 12.69
N GLY A 312 21.28 -14.06 12.69
CA GLY A 312 21.23 -13.19 13.86
C GLY A 312 20.23 -12.07 13.61
N ILE A 313 19.68 -11.51 14.69
CA ILE A 313 18.67 -10.45 14.60
C ILE A 313 19.09 -9.22 15.41
N ALA A 314 18.69 -8.05 14.92
CA ALA A 314 18.58 -6.81 15.67
C ALA A 314 17.14 -6.31 15.58
N GLU A 315 16.61 -5.83 16.69
CA GLU A 315 15.35 -5.11 16.71
C GLU A 315 15.61 -3.62 16.50
N ILE A 316 14.82 -3.02 15.61
CA ILE A 316 14.72 -1.59 15.43
C ILE A 316 13.28 -1.17 15.67
N GLU A 317 13.09 0.03 16.20
CA GLU A 317 11.78 0.56 16.51
C GLU A 317 11.63 1.93 15.85
N ILE A 318 10.58 2.10 15.06
CA ILE A 318 10.27 3.40 14.45
C ILE A 318 9.16 4.00 15.27
N VAL A 319 9.43 5.16 15.88
CA VAL A 319 8.50 5.84 16.78
C VAL A 319 8.41 7.32 16.42
N PRO A 320 7.28 7.97 16.73
CA PRO A 320 7.24 9.42 16.81
C PRO A 320 8.29 9.90 17.84
N GLU A 321 9.11 10.86 17.43
CA GLU A 321 9.89 11.69 18.32
C GLU A 321 8.90 12.36 19.27
N LYS A 322 9.11 12.23 20.59
CA LYS A 322 8.14 12.65 21.62
C LYS A 322 7.68 14.08 21.34
N THR A 323 6.50 14.26 20.75
CA THR A 323 5.70 15.45 20.99
C THR A 323 5.31 15.35 22.46
N LYS A 324 5.49 16.42 23.25
CA LYS A 324 4.90 16.51 24.59
C LYS A 324 3.43 16.08 24.46
N ARG A 325 3.09 14.90 24.97
CA ARG A 325 1.70 14.57 25.25
C ARG A 325 1.32 15.47 26.41
N GLU A 326 0.43 16.42 26.17
CA GLU A 326 -0.55 16.68 27.19
C GLU A 326 -1.30 15.35 27.39
N GLU A 327 -1.15 14.79 28.58
CA GLU A 327 -1.97 13.71 29.07
C GLU A 327 -3.42 14.20 29.05
N ILE A 328 -4.23 13.67 28.15
CA ILE A 328 -5.68 13.78 28.27
C ILE A 328 -6.15 12.42 28.79
N PHE A 329 -6.48 12.44 30.08
CA PHE A 329 -7.21 11.42 30.81
C PHE A 329 -8.61 11.21 30.26
#